data_AF-A0AA46ZA14-F1
#
_entry.id   AF-A0AA46ZA14-F1
#
_cell.length_a   1.000
_cell.length_b   1.000
_cell.length_c   1.000
_cell.angle_alpha   90.00
_cell.angle_beta   90.00
_cell.angle_gamma   90.00
#
_symmetry.space_group_name_H-M   'P 1'
#
loop_
_entity.id
_entity.type
_entity.pdbx_description
1 polymer ?
#
loop_
_entity_poly.entity_id
_entity_poly.type
_entity_poly.pdbx_seq_one_letter_code
_entity_poly.pdbx_strand_id
1 'polypeptide(L)'
;MGVLKRFEQRLEGLVNGTFAKVFKSEVQPVEIAGALQRECDNNATIWNRDRTVVPNDFIVELSTPDFERLSPYSGQLGDELSGMVRDYAKQQRYSFMGPIKVHLEKADDLDTGLYRVRSRTLASSTSQTPGGAPAPGGHAYPPAPSQGGGPAPAPGRPPQGGYGYPQPPASPPPMPAGPPPGTHGGGLSQAGAASTTRRWIEINGNRHQISRSTLVLGRSTEADVRIDDPGVSRRHCEIRTGSPSTVQDLGSTNGIVVDGQHTTRATLRDGSRIVVGNTTIIYRQAEG
;
A
#
# COMPACT_ATOMS: atom_id res chain seq x y z
N MET A 1 4.27 27.41 14.22
CA MET A 1 4.64 27.24 12.79
C MET A 1 4.45 25.78 12.43
N GLY A 2 3.76 25.48 11.34
CA GLY A 2 3.50 24.10 10.92
C GLY A 2 4.75 23.38 10.40
N VAL A 3 4.80 22.07 10.61
CA VAL A 3 5.89 21.16 10.17
C VAL A 3 6.14 21.20 8.66
N LEU A 4 5.06 21.32 7.86
CA LEU A 4 5.14 21.41 6.40
C LEU A 4 5.90 22.67 5.94
N LYS A 5 5.62 23.82 6.57
CA LYS A 5 6.29 25.09 6.23
C LYS A 5 7.80 25.07 6.51
N ARG A 6 8.22 24.32 7.54
CA ARG A 6 9.65 24.14 7.86
C ARG A 6 10.34 23.21 6.87
N PHE A 7 9.64 22.19 6.40
CA PHE A 7 10.13 21.31 5.33
C PHE A 7 10.33 22.09 4.03
N GLU A 8 9.34 22.88 3.61
CA GLU A 8 9.44 23.74 2.42
C GLU A 8 10.67 24.65 2.47
N GLN A 9 10.88 25.35 3.60
CA GLN A 9 12.03 26.25 3.77
C GLN A 9 13.39 25.54 3.70
N ARG A 10 13.49 24.30 4.19
CA ARG A 10 14.74 23.51 4.14
C ARG A 10 14.98 22.95 2.74
N LEU A 11 13.92 22.52 2.09
CA LEU A 11 13.96 22.01 0.73
C LEU A 11 14.34 23.12 -0.27
N GLU A 12 13.81 24.33 -0.09
CA GLU A 12 14.19 25.53 -0.87
C GLU A 12 15.67 25.87 -0.72
N GLY A 13 16.28 25.63 0.44
CA GLY A 13 17.70 25.86 0.69
C GLY A 13 18.62 24.78 0.13
N LEU A 14 18.11 23.56 -0.08
CA LEU A 14 18.87 22.41 -0.59
C LEU A 14 18.95 22.38 -2.12
N VAL A 15 17.94 22.91 -2.80
CA VAL A 15 17.85 22.87 -4.26
C VAL A 15 18.03 24.28 -4.79
N ASN A 16 19.26 24.61 -5.20
CA ASN A 16 19.64 25.92 -5.76
C ASN A 16 18.70 26.33 -6.91
N GLY A 17 17.66 27.08 -6.58
CA GLY A 17 16.83 27.81 -7.53
C GLY A 17 15.59 27.05 -8.05
N THR A 18 14.45 27.73 -7.95
CA THR A 18 13.27 27.59 -8.83
C THR A 18 12.41 26.31 -8.71
N PHE A 19 12.07 25.90 -7.49
CA PHE A 19 11.07 24.83 -7.24
C PHE A 19 9.63 25.22 -7.67
N ALA A 20 9.21 26.47 -7.47
CA ALA A 20 7.79 26.82 -7.65
C ALA A 20 7.34 27.03 -9.11
N LYS A 21 8.27 27.06 -10.08
CA LYS A 21 7.96 27.51 -11.45
C LYS A 21 7.93 26.40 -12.51
N VAL A 22 8.44 25.21 -12.19
CA VAL A 22 8.61 24.10 -13.15
C VAL A 22 7.62 22.94 -12.92
N PHE A 23 7.13 22.72 -11.70
CA PHE A 23 6.35 21.52 -11.32
C PHE A 23 4.83 21.72 -11.30
N LYS A 24 4.26 22.37 -12.32
CA LYS A 24 2.79 22.64 -12.39
C LYS A 24 1.94 21.41 -12.78
N SER A 25 2.57 20.33 -13.23
CA SER A 25 1.91 19.08 -13.65
C SER A 25 2.57 17.82 -13.06
N GLU A 26 3.34 17.95 -11.98
CA GLU A 26 4.23 16.90 -11.46
C GLU A 26 4.08 16.76 -9.94
N VAL A 27 4.51 15.61 -9.40
CA VAL A 27 4.40 15.32 -7.96
C VAL A 27 5.22 16.33 -7.16
N GLN A 28 4.57 17.11 -6.29
CA GLN A 28 5.28 18.05 -5.43
C GLN A 28 5.76 17.37 -4.14
N PRO A 29 7.00 17.63 -3.68
CA PRO A 29 7.50 17.09 -2.42
C PRO A 29 6.64 17.43 -1.20
N VAL A 30 5.97 18.57 -1.20
CA VAL A 30 5.02 18.95 -0.14
C VAL A 30 3.79 18.05 -0.12
N GLU A 31 3.35 17.54 -1.27
CA GLU A 31 2.24 16.58 -1.36
C GLU A 31 2.66 15.23 -0.78
N ILE A 32 3.88 14.77 -1.10
CA ILE A 32 4.48 13.56 -0.51
C ILE A 32 4.58 13.73 1.02
N ALA A 33 5.05 14.89 1.49
CA ALA A 33 5.14 15.18 2.91
C ALA A 33 3.78 15.11 3.62
N GLY A 34 2.75 15.72 3.04
CA GLY A 34 1.38 15.65 3.56
C GLY A 34 0.81 14.23 3.52
N ALA A 35 1.12 13.45 2.49
CA ALA A 35 0.69 12.06 2.39
C ALA A 35 1.35 11.18 3.46
N LEU A 36 2.64 11.35 3.75
CA LEU A 36 3.34 10.62 4.81
C LEU A 36 2.76 10.93 6.20
N GLN A 37 2.37 12.18 6.47
CA GLN A 37 1.70 12.55 7.73
C GLN A 37 0.36 11.82 7.88
N ARG A 38 -0.48 11.88 6.84
CA ARG A 38 -1.76 11.16 6.82
C ARG A 38 -1.56 9.66 6.98
N GLU A 39 -0.53 9.10 6.35
CA GLU A 39 -0.21 7.68 6.44
C GLU A 39 0.17 7.27 7.87
N CYS A 40 0.91 8.12 8.61
CA CYS A 40 1.15 7.93 10.03
C CYS A 40 -0.14 7.92 10.84
N ASP A 41 -1.02 8.89 10.63
CA ASP A 41 -2.29 8.98 11.37
C ASP A 41 -3.21 7.79 11.08
N ASN A 42 -3.31 7.38 9.82
CA ASN A 42 -4.18 6.28 9.37
C ASN A 42 -3.73 4.91 9.89
N ASN A 43 -2.42 4.69 10.04
CA ASN A 43 -1.84 3.43 10.52
C ASN A 43 -1.38 3.52 11.98
N ALA A 44 -1.73 4.60 12.69
CA ALA A 44 -1.47 4.75 14.10
C ALA A 44 -2.21 3.67 14.90
N THR A 45 -1.44 2.79 15.55
CA THR A 45 -1.97 1.66 16.32
C THR A 45 -1.66 1.84 17.80
N ILE A 46 -2.66 1.74 18.65
CA ILE A 46 -2.48 1.83 20.10
C ILE A 46 -1.83 0.52 20.57
N TRP A 47 -0.57 0.59 21.02
CA TRP A 47 0.17 -0.59 21.51
C TRP A 47 -0.06 -0.82 23.00
N ASN A 48 -0.13 0.26 23.79
CA ASN A 48 -0.51 0.22 25.19
C ASN A 48 -1.25 1.51 25.58
N ARG A 49 -1.70 1.62 26.84
CA ARG A 49 -2.50 2.76 27.33
C ARG A 49 -1.84 4.13 27.14
N ASP A 50 -0.52 4.18 26.99
CA ASP A 50 0.26 5.42 26.92
C ASP A 50 1.06 5.58 25.62
N ARG A 51 0.94 4.64 24.68
CA ARG A 51 1.81 4.59 23.48
C ARG A 51 1.05 4.17 22.24
N THR A 52 0.90 5.14 21.35
CA THR A 52 0.49 4.93 19.97
C THR A 52 1.72 4.72 19.10
N VAL A 53 1.75 3.62 18.37
CA VAL A 53 2.83 3.24 17.48
C VAL A 53 2.44 3.53 16.04
N VAL A 54 3.39 4.05 15.27
CA VAL A 54 3.23 4.32 13.83
C VAL A 54 4.28 3.56 13.02
N PRO A 55 4.04 3.34 11.71
CA PRO A 55 5.02 2.79 10.79
C PRO A 55 6.32 3.57 10.79
N ASN A 56 7.44 2.88 10.55
CA ASN A 56 8.79 3.44 10.54
C ASN A 56 9.54 3.18 9.23
N ASP A 57 8.95 2.46 8.29
CA ASP A 57 9.50 2.24 6.96
C ASP A 57 8.46 2.70 5.93
N PHE A 58 8.83 3.71 5.15
CA PHE A 58 7.96 4.31 4.14
C PHE A 58 8.62 4.22 2.76
N ILE A 59 7.84 3.75 1.80
CA ILE A 59 8.24 3.67 0.39
C ILE A 59 7.31 4.59 -0.39
N VAL A 60 7.88 5.63 -0.99
CA VAL A 60 7.18 6.55 -1.88
C VAL A 60 7.45 6.09 -3.30
N GLU A 61 6.48 5.39 -3.88
CA GLU A 61 6.51 4.94 -5.26
C GLU A 61 6.08 6.09 -6.17
N LEU A 62 6.89 6.35 -7.19
CA LEU A 62 6.73 7.44 -8.15
C LEU A 62 6.69 6.89 -9.57
N SER A 63 6.02 7.59 -10.49
CA SER A 63 6.13 7.28 -11.92
C SER A 63 7.59 7.33 -12.39
N THR A 64 7.92 6.59 -13.44
CA THR A 64 9.26 6.60 -14.05
C THR A 64 9.78 8.02 -14.36
N PRO A 65 9.03 8.91 -15.05
CA PRO A 65 9.51 10.26 -15.33
C PRO A 65 9.66 11.15 -14.09
N ASP A 66 8.82 10.98 -13.06
CA ASP A 66 8.97 11.72 -11.80
C ASP A 66 10.18 11.21 -11.00
N PHE A 67 10.36 9.89 -10.95
CA PHE A 67 11.48 9.26 -10.25
C PHE A 67 12.82 9.64 -10.88
N GLU A 68 12.95 9.60 -12.21
CA GLU A 68 14.20 9.98 -12.88
C GLU A 68 14.60 11.43 -12.57
N ARG A 69 13.63 12.35 -12.52
CA ARG A 69 13.85 13.76 -12.15
C ARG A 69 14.25 13.93 -10.70
N LEU A 70 13.65 13.18 -9.79
CA LEU A 70 13.92 13.24 -8.35
C LEU A 70 15.12 12.38 -7.93
N SER A 71 15.57 11.45 -8.78
CA SER A 71 16.68 10.53 -8.52
C SER A 71 17.96 11.21 -8.03
N PRO A 72 18.38 12.40 -8.57
CA PRO A 72 19.60 13.06 -8.10
C PRO A 72 19.51 13.56 -6.65
N TYR A 73 18.29 13.80 -6.17
CA TYR A 73 18.01 14.34 -4.84
C TYR A 73 17.34 13.33 -3.91
N SER A 74 17.09 12.11 -4.37
CA SER A 74 16.31 11.07 -3.67
C SER A 74 16.81 10.78 -2.26
N GLY A 75 18.13 10.73 -2.06
CA GLY A 75 18.75 10.56 -0.75
C GLY A 75 18.43 11.70 0.21
N GLN A 76 18.77 12.95 -0.18
CA GLN A 76 18.52 14.13 0.65
C GLN A 76 17.03 14.37 0.90
N LEU A 77 16.19 14.16 -0.12
CA LEU A 77 14.74 14.27 0.00
C LEU A 77 14.18 13.22 0.97
N GLY A 78 14.65 11.97 0.88
CA GLY A 78 14.30 10.90 1.82
C GLY A 78 14.69 11.24 3.27
N ASP A 79 15.89 11.79 3.48
CA ASP A 79 16.34 12.24 4.81
C ASP A 79 15.48 13.38 5.37
N GLU A 80 15.17 14.39 4.54
CA GLU A 80 14.32 15.52 4.96
C GLU A 80 12.88 15.07 5.25
N LEU A 81 12.29 14.21 4.40
CA LEU A 81 10.97 13.62 4.63
C LEU A 81 10.96 12.79 5.92
N SER A 82 11.98 11.96 6.14
CA SER A 82 12.16 11.18 7.38
C SER A 82 12.24 12.10 8.61
N GLY A 83 13.00 13.19 8.50
CA GLY A 83 13.13 14.20 9.55
C GLY A 83 11.79 14.90 9.87
N MET A 84 11.02 15.23 8.83
CA MET A 84 9.71 15.86 8.95
C MET A 84 8.68 14.92 9.59
N VAL A 85 8.59 13.67 9.15
CA VAL A 85 7.68 12.67 9.74
C VAL A 85 8.04 12.40 11.20
N ARG A 86 9.33 12.36 11.53
CA ARG A 86 9.80 12.24 12.91
C ARG A 86 9.35 13.41 13.78
N ASP A 87 9.44 14.65 13.28
CA ASP A 87 8.98 15.84 14.02
C ASP A 87 7.47 15.82 14.20
N TYR A 88 6.73 15.44 13.16
CA TYR A 88 5.29 15.28 13.21
C TYR A 88 4.84 14.26 14.24
N ALA A 89 5.44 13.06 14.23
CA ALA A 89 5.15 12.02 15.22
C ALA A 89 5.44 12.48 16.65
N LYS A 90 6.52 13.25 16.90
CA LYS A 90 6.78 13.83 18.22
C LYS A 90 5.68 14.79 18.66
N GLN A 91 5.18 15.63 17.76
CA GLN A 91 4.09 16.56 18.05
C GLN A 91 2.78 15.83 18.38
N GLN A 92 2.48 14.73 17.68
CA GLN A 92 1.30 13.89 17.91
C GLN A 92 1.48 12.86 19.05
N ARG A 93 2.63 12.86 19.74
CA ARG A 93 3.02 11.85 20.74
C ARG A 93 3.01 10.39 20.23
N TYR A 94 3.27 10.20 18.95
CA TYR A 94 3.48 8.87 18.39
C TYR A 94 4.89 8.35 18.68
N SER A 95 5.04 7.02 18.70
CA SER A 95 6.32 6.34 18.82
C SER A 95 6.58 5.43 17.63
N PHE A 96 7.82 5.43 17.15
CA PHE A 96 8.29 4.45 16.18
C PHE A 96 8.86 3.22 16.90
N MET A 97 8.75 2.04 16.29
CA MET A 97 9.39 0.80 16.78
C MET A 97 10.84 0.64 16.32
N GLY A 98 11.41 1.67 15.69
CA GLY A 98 12.77 1.65 15.12
C GLY A 98 13.14 2.99 14.52
N PRO A 99 14.30 3.08 13.82
CA PRO A 99 14.62 4.26 13.03
C PRO A 99 13.58 4.42 11.92
N ILE A 100 13.19 5.67 11.67
CA ILE A 100 12.34 5.99 10.53
C ILE A 100 13.20 6.05 9.26
N LYS A 101 12.69 5.43 8.20
CA LYS A 101 13.27 5.48 6.86
C LYS A 101 12.19 5.83 5.85
N VAL A 102 12.52 6.76 4.97
CA VAL A 102 11.70 7.12 3.81
C VAL A 102 12.56 6.94 2.57
N HIS A 103 12.13 6.08 1.67
CA HIS A 103 12.81 5.81 0.41
C HIS A 103 11.87 6.09 -0.76
N LEU A 104 12.45 6.57 -1.85
CA LEU A 104 11.74 6.75 -3.11
C LEU A 104 12.03 5.54 -4.00
N GLU A 105 10.99 4.98 -4.61
CA GLU A 105 11.09 3.86 -5.55
C GLU A 105 10.34 4.19 -6.83
N LYS A 106 10.76 3.60 -7.95
CA LYS A 106 10.05 3.72 -9.23
C LYS A 106 8.94 2.69 -9.30
N ALA A 107 7.78 3.09 -9.80
CA ALA A 107 6.68 2.22 -10.13
C ALA A 107 6.28 2.46 -11.59
N ASP A 108 6.52 1.45 -12.42
CA ASP A 108 6.22 1.51 -13.86
C ASP A 108 4.70 1.44 -14.13
N ASP A 109 3.87 1.11 -13.11
CA ASP A 109 2.40 1.15 -13.18
C ASP A 109 1.78 2.54 -12.95
N LEU A 110 2.58 3.54 -12.53
CA LEU A 110 2.08 4.87 -12.20
C LEU A 110 2.26 5.86 -13.36
N ASP A 111 1.22 6.65 -13.64
CA ASP A 111 1.28 7.80 -14.56
C ASP A 111 2.03 9.00 -13.94
N THR A 112 2.57 9.87 -14.78
CA THR A 112 3.23 11.12 -14.36
C THR A 112 2.35 11.99 -13.48
N GLY A 113 2.93 12.54 -12.41
CA GLY A 113 2.21 13.34 -11.43
C GLY A 113 1.47 12.50 -10.38
N LEU A 114 1.59 11.16 -10.43
CA LEU A 114 1.04 10.26 -9.43
C LEU A 114 2.13 9.66 -8.55
N TYR A 115 1.76 9.41 -7.31
CA TYR A 115 2.60 8.74 -6.34
C TYR A 115 1.75 7.84 -5.45
N ARG A 116 2.37 6.78 -4.92
CA ARG A 116 1.77 5.87 -3.96
C ARG A 116 2.69 5.79 -2.74
N VAL A 117 2.13 5.92 -1.54
CA VAL A 117 2.88 5.77 -0.29
C VAL A 117 2.54 4.41 0.30
N ARG A 118 3.57 3.61 0.57
CA ARG A 118 3.43 2.35 1.30
C ARG A 118 4.13 2.49 2.64
N SER A 119 3.48 2.04 3.69
CA SER A 119 4.04 2.05 5.03
C SER A 119 4.18 0.64 5.58
N ARG A 120 5.24 0.41 6.35
CA ARG A 120 5.50 -0.85 7.06
C ARG A 120 6.01 -0.55 8.46
N THR A 121 5.46 -1.28 9.43
CA THR A 121 6.01 -1.33 10.80
C THR A 121 7.10 -2.40 10.83
N LEU A 122 8.35 -1.98 10.79
CA LEU A 122 9.50 -2.84 11.03
C LEU A 122 9.92 -2.71 12.49
N ALA A 123 9.66 -3.76 13.27
CA ALA A 123 10.22 -3.83 14.61
C ALA A 123 11.75 -3.84 14.49
N SER A 124 12.41 -2.84 15.07
CA SER A 124 13.85 -2.96 15.33
C SER A 124 14.01 -4.06 16.37
N SER A 125 14.25 -5.28 15.89
CA SER A 125 14.94 -6.28 16.69
C SER A 125 16.32 -5.70 16.96
N THR A 126 16.48 -4.99 18.07
CA THR A 126 17.78 -4.89 18.69
C THR A 126 18.20 -6.33 18.93
N SER A 127 19.07 -6.85 18.06
CA SER A 127 19.93 -7.96 18.43
C SER A 127 20.71 -7.46 19.64
N GLN A 128 20.14 -7.73 20.81
CA GLN A 128 20.82 -7.71 22.08
C GLN A 128 21.87 -8.80 21.94
N THR A 129 23.04 -8.46 21.43
CA THR A 129 24.24 -9.27 21.62
C THR A 129 24.37 -9.38 23.14
N PRO A 130 24.22 -10.57 23.73
CA PRO A 130 24.54 -10.73 25.14
C PRO A 130 26.00 -10.33 25.29
N GLY A 131 26.29 -9.44 26.23
CA GLY A 131 27.63 -8.98 26.50
C GLY A 131 28.57 -10.17 26.66
N GLY A 132 29.49 -10.32 25.69
CA GLY A 132 30.66 -11.17 25.84
C GLY A 132 31.51 -10.55 26.94
N ALA A 133 31.49 -11.19 28.11
CA ALA A 133 32.38 -10.86 29.21
C ALA A 133 33.85 -10.92 28.75
N PRO A 134 34.74 -10.04 29.24
CA PRO A 134 36.16 -10.12 28.96
C PRO A 134 36.75 -11.34 29.70
N ALA A 135 37.32 -12.28 28.95
CA ALA A 135 38.11 -13.37 29.51
C ALA A 135 39.50 -12.85 29.91
N PRO A 136 39.98 -13.09 31.16
CA PRO A 136 41.35 -12.78 31.51
C PRO A 136 42.27 -13.98 31.22
N GLY A 137 43.35 -13.69 30.50
CA GLY A 137 44.67 -14.28 30.72
C GLY A 137 44.93 -15.71 30.23
N GLY A 138 46.00 -15.85 29.45
CA GLY A 138 46.92 -16.97 29.66
C GLY A 138 47.36 -17.76 28.43
N HIS A 139 48.61 -17.48 28.04
CA HIS A 139 49.59 -18.40 27.46
C HIS A 139 49.65 -18.58 25.93
N ALA A 140 50.76 -18.02 25.44
CA ALA A 140 51.36 -18.17 24.14
C ALA A 140 51.77 -19.62 23.82
N TYR A 141 51.68 -19.98 22.54
CA TYR A 141 52.58 -20.95 21.91
C TYR A 141 53.04 -20.41 20.54
N PRO A 142 54.29 -20.66 20.13
CA PRO A 142 54.93 -20.07 18.95
C PRO A 142 54.59 -20.82 17.64
N PRO A 143 54.96 -20.29 16.46
CA PRO A 143 54.57 -20.85 15.16
C PRO A 143 55.61 -21.80 14.52
N ALA A 144 55.11 -22.61 13.57
CA ALA A 144 55.80 -23.30 12.45
C ALA A 144 56.52 -24.65 12.76
N PRO A 145 56.71 -25.59 11.77
CA PRO A 145 56.77 -25.34 10.32
C PRO A 145 56.06 -26.35 9.38
N SER A 146 55.92 -25.89 8.14
CA SER A 146 55.57 -26.61 6.92
C SER A 146 56.63 -27.63 6.49
N GLN A 147 56.24 -28.87 6.15
CA GLN A 147 56.94 -29.71 5.16
C GLN A 147 55.94 -30.55 4.37
N GLY A 148 56.16 -30.62 3.06
CA GLY A 148 55.27 -31.23 2.07
C GLY A 148 55.51 -32.71 1.77
N GLY A 149 54.84 -33.18 0.72
CA GLY A 149 55.00 -34.51 0.10
C GLY A 149 53.65 -35.08 -0.33
N GLY A 150 53.43 -35.22 -1.66
CA GLY A 150 52.19 -35.73 -2.27
C GLY A 150 51.99 -37.25 -2.14
N PRO A 151 51.31 -37.97 -3.08
CA PRO A 151 50.55 -37.53 -4.26
C PRO A 151 49.08 -38.06 -4.28
N ALA A 152 48.38 -37.75 -5.38
CA ALA A 152 46.98 -38.06 -5.69
C ALA A 152 46.55 -39.54 -5.57
N PRO A 153 45.23 -39.79 -5.49
CA PRO A 153 44.61 -40.56 -6.57
C PRO A 153 43.31 -39.97 -7.15
N ALA A 154 43.00 -40.53 -8.32
CA ALA A 154 42.05 -40.22 -9.38
C ALA A 154 40.56 -39.93 -9.00
N PRO A 155 39.77 -39.41 -9.96
CA PRO A 155 38.44 -38.86 -9.71
C PRO A 155 37.36 -39.94 -9.67
N GLY A 156 36.66 -40.01 -8.53
CA GLY A 156 35.45 -40.79 -8.37
C GLY A 156 34.28 -40.14 -9.12
N ARG A 157 33.93 -40.79 -10.24
CA ARG A 157 32.66 -40.80 -10.97
C ARG A 157 31.44 -40.23 -10.19
N PRO A 158 30.70 -39.23 -10.70
CA PRO A 158 29.41 -38.87 -10.14
C PRO A 158 28.37 -39.94 -10.46
N PRO A 159 27.49 -40.33 -9.53
CA PRO A 159 26.33 -41.17 -9.86
C PRO A 159 25.33 -40.38 -10.70
N GLN A 160 25.01 -40.93 -11.87
CA GLN A 160 23.82 -40.60 -12.65
C GLN A 160 22.58 -40.80 -11.78
N GLY A 161 21.82 -39.72 -11.57
CA GLY A 161 20.56 -39.75 -10.84
C GLY A 161 19.59 -38.73 -11.42
N GLY A 162 18.77 -39.20 -12.36
CA GLY A 162 17.39 -38.75 -12.58
C GLY A 162 17.14 -37.27 -12.85
N TYR A 163 17.03 -36.91 -14.13
CA TYR A 163 16.26 -35.76 -14.57
C TYR A 163 14.78 -35.99 -14.27
N GLY A 164 14.31 -35.53 -13.10
CA GLY A 164 12.89 -35.38 -12.80
C GLY A 164 12.49 -33.94 -13.05
N TYR A 165 11.96 -33.64 -14.25
CA TYR A 165 11.23 -32.40 -14.47
C TYR A 165 9.98 -32.39 -13.59
N PRO A 166 9.72 -31.34 -12.77
CA PRO A 166 8.40 -31.16 -12.19
C PRO A 166 7.41 -30.88 -13.33
N GLN A 167 6.43 -31.78 -13.48
CA GLN A 167 5.34 -31.62 -14.43
C GLN A 167 4.50 -30.37 -14.06
N PRO A 168 4.11 -29.54 -15.03
CA PRO A 168 3.10 -28.51 -14.81
C PRO A 168 1.73 -29.17 -14.53
N PRO A 169 0.92 -28.65 -13.60
CA PRO A 169 -0.42 -29.16 -13.38
C PRO A 169 -1.29 -28.97 -14.62
N ALA A 170 -2.13 -29.98 -14.84
CA ALA A 170 -3.02 -30.16 -15.98
C ALA A 170 -3.98 -28.98 -16.23
N SER A 171 -4.34 -28.85 -17.50
CA SER A 171 -5.32 -27.94 -18.09
C SER A 171 -6.64 -27.81 -17.29
N PRO A 172 -7.31 -26.65 -17.32
CA PRO A 172 -8.64 -26.51 -16.75
C PRO A 172 -9.68 -27.36 -17.51
N PRO A 173 -10.77 -27.81 -16.85
CA PRO A 173 -11.81 -28.62 -17.48
C PRO A 173 -12.59 -27.82 -18.55
N PRO A 174 -13.14 -28.49 -19.58
CA PRO A 174 -13.98 -27.85 -20.59
C PRO A 174 -15.32 -27.37 -20.01
N MET A 175 -15.77 -26.22 -20.51
CA MET A 175 -17.06 -25.60 -20.21
C MET A 175 -18.23 -26.55 -20.55
N PRO A 176 -19.32 -26.58 -19.75
CA PRO A 176 -20.58 -27.14 -20.23
C PRO A 176 -21.25 -26.18 -21.21
N ALA A 177 -21.79 -26.77 -22.28
CA ALA A 177 -22.44 -26.14 -23.41
C ALA A 177 -23.54 -25.13 -23.01
N GLY A 178 -23.64 -24.05 -23.77
CA GLY A 178 -24.71 -23.06 -23.64
C GLY A 178 -26.10 -23.63 -23.94
N PRO A 179 -27.16 -23.05 -23.38
CA PRO A 179 -28.54 -23.36 -23.77
C PRO A 179 -28.94 -22.61 -25.08
N PRO A 180 -29.96 -23.12 -25.81
CA PRO A 180 -30.25 -22.77 -27.20
C PRO A 180 -30.93 -21.39 -27.37
N PRO A 181 -31.05 -20.87 -28.60
CA PRO A 181 -31.84 -19.67 -28.88
C PRO A 181 -33.31 -20.03 -29.14
N GLY A 182 -34.22 -19.18 -28.64
CA GLY A 182 -35.67 -19.28 -28.79
C GLY A 182 -36.34 -19.24 -27.42
N THR A 183 -37.41 -18.49 -27.15
CA THR A 183 -38.38 -17.75 -27.95
C THR A 183 -39.16 -16.87 -26.96
N HIS A 184 -39.74 -15.79 -27.46
CA HIS A 184 -40.64 -14.85 -26.79
C HIS A 184 -41.65 -15.48 -25.82
N GLY A 185 -41.82 -14.85 -24.65
CA GLY A 185 -42.90 -15.19 -23.72
C GLY A 185 -42.85 -14.31 -22.48
N GLY A 186 -43.78 -13.36 -22.38
CA GLY A 186 -43.96 -12.53 -21.19
C GLY A 186 -44.29 -13.39 -19.97
N GLY A 187 -43.73 -13.00 -18.84
CA GLY A 187 -43.96 -13.64 -17.55
C GLY A 187 -43.59 -12.68 -16.43
N LEU A 188 -44.57 -11.88 -16.02
CA LEU A 188 -44.56 -11.16 -14.75
C LEU A 188 -44.56 -12.19 -13.61
N SER A 189 -43.41 -12.37 -12.95
CA SER A 189 -43.27 -13.03 -11.65
C SER A 189 -41.82 -12.83 -11.19
N GLN A 190 -41.49 -12.29 -10.03
CA GLN A 190 -42.20 -12.33 -8.76
C GLN A 190 -41.62 -11.20 -7.91
N ALA A 191 -42.45 -10.23 -7.54
CA ALA A 191 -42.14 -9.29 -6.46
C ALA A 191 -42.21 -10.08 -5.13
N GLY A 192 -41.14 -10.82 -4.84
CA GLY A 192 -40.89 -11.31 -3.49
C GLY A 192 -40.69 -10.11 -2.59
N ALA A 193 -41.47 -10.02 -1.51
CA ALA A 193 -41.41 -8.95 -0.52
C ALA A 193 -39.95 -8.66 -0.15
N ALA A 194 -39.42 -7.55 -0.65
CA ALA A 194 -38.07 -7.12 -0.33
C ALA A 194 -38.06 -6.71 1.13
N SER A 195 -37.35 -7.46 1.97
CA SER A 195 -36.82 -6.89 3.19
C SER A 195 -36.16 -5.58 2.80
N THR A 196 -36.68 -4.47 3.32
CA THR A 196 -36.16 -3.14 2.96
C THR A 196 -34.86 -2.95 3.71
N THR A 197 -33.80 -3.62 3.23
CA THR A 197 -32.47 -3.46 3.79
C THR A 197 -32.00 -2.05 3.48
N ARG A 198 -31.91 -1.22 4.52
CA ARG A 198 -31.37 0.13 4.43
C ARG A 198 -29.86 0.00 4.30
N ARG A 199 -29.29 0.65 3.30
CA ARG A 199 -27.87 0.61 2.98
C ARG A 199 -27.32 2.02 2.98
N TRP A 200 -26.15 2.21 3.57
CA TRP A 200 -25.45 3.49 3.56
C TRP A 200 -23.95 3.25 3.56
N ILE A 201 -23.21 4.28 3.18
CA ILE A 201 -21.76 4.32 3.32
C ILE A 201 -21.36 5.45 4.26
N GLU A 202 -20.26 5.24 4.97
CA GLU A 202 -19.66 6.24 5.84
C GLU A 202 -18.32 6.66 5.24
N ILE A 203 -18.17 7.95 4.96
CA ILE A 203 -16.98 8.54 4.34
C ILE A 203 -16.63 9.82 5.11
N ASN A 204 -15.39 9.94 5.61
CA ASN A 204 -14.93 11.11 6.36
C ASN A 204 -15.86 11.51 7.53
N GLY A 205 -16.50 10.53 8.17
CA GLY A 205 -17.47 10.74 9.24
C GLY A 205 -18.89 11.11 8.79
N ASN A 206 -19.14 11.32 7.50
CA ASN A 206 -20.46 11.60 6.93
C ASN A 206 -21.14 10.33 6.41
N ARG A 207 -22.45 10.23 6.66
CA ARG A 207 -23.28 9.12 6.20
C ARG A 207 -23.98 9.45 4.89
N HIS A 208 -23.74 8.66 3.86
CA HIS A 208 -24.39 8.78 2.55
C HIS A 208 -25.31 7.57 2.32
N GLN A 209 -26.61 7.82 2.19
CA GLN A 209 -27.60 6.74 2.00
C GLN A 209 -27.57 6.22 0.56
N ILE A 210 -27.56 4.90 0.38
CA ILE A 210 -27.62 4.26 -0.92
C ILE A 210 -29.09 4.00 -1.27
N SER A 211 -29.70 4.94 -1.99
CA SER A 211 -31.11 4.85 -2.39
C SER A 211 -31.32 4.19 -3.75
N ARG A 212 -30.27 4.01 -4.54
CA ARG A 212 -30.30 3.46 -5.90
C ARG A 212 -29.75 2.03 -5.95
N SER A 213 -30.05 1.32 -7.03
CA SER A 213 -29.49 0.00 -7.33
C SER A 213 -27.99 0.03 -7.63
N THR A 214 -27.49 1.17 -8.13
CA THR A 214 -26.06 1.42 -8.36
C THR A 214 -25.68 2.77 -7.79
N LEU A 215 -24.50 2.86 -7.18
CA LEU A 215 -23.92 4.09 -6.66
C LEU A 215 -22.46 4.20 -7.13
N VAL A 216 -22.15 5.23 -7.90
CA VAL A 216 -20.80 5.51 -8.40
C VAL A 216 -20.07 6.44 -7.43
N LEU A 217 -18.85 6.05 -7.06
CA LEU A 217 -17.93 6.84 -6.24
C LEU A 217 -16.78 7.34 -7.10
N GLY A 218 -16.38 8.59 -6.91
CA GLY A 218 -15.28 9.17 -7.65
C GLY A 218 -15.08 10.65 -7.36
N ARG A 219 -14.03 11.25 -7.94
CA ARG A 219 -13.74 12.69 -7.74
C ARG A 219 -14.49 13.64 -8.68
N SER A 220 -15.05 13.13 -9.77
CA SER A 220 -15.76 13.95 -10.77
C SER A 220 -17.17 14.31 -10.29
N THR A 221 -17.75 15.36 -10.86
CA THR A 221 -19.17 15.68 -10.69
C THR A 221 -20.10 14.65 -11.34
N GLU A 222 -19.55 13.72 -12.12
CA GLU A 222 -20.26 12.60 -12.75
C GLU A 222 -20.48 11.42 -11.80
N ALA A 223 -19.85 11.42 -10.61
CA ALA A 223 -20.07 10.40 -9.59
C ALA A 223 -21.29 10.74 -8.71
N ASP A 224 -22.04 9.73 -8.26
CA ASP A 224 -23.16 9.92 -7.32
C ASP A 224 -22.65 10.44 -5.96
N VAL A 225 -21.49 9.94 -5.53
CA VAL A 225 -20.80 10.41 -4.32
C VAL A 225 -19.44 10.94 -4.72
N ARG A 226 -19.30 12.26 -4.62
CA ARG A 226 -18.06 12.95 -4.89
C ARG A 226 -17.10 12.80 -3.71
N ILE A 227 -15.91 12.30 -3.98
CA ILE A 227 -14.82 12.18 -3.03
C ILE A 227 -13.74 13.16 -3.46
N ASP A 228 -13.48 14.17 -2.61
CA ASP A 228 -12.44 15.16 -2.85
C ASP A 228 -11.09 14.59 -2.39
N ASP A 229 -10.57 13.63 -3.16
CA ASP A 229 -9.27 13.02 -2.93
C ASP A 229 -8.52 12.89 -4.26
N PRO A 230 -7.26 13.36 -4.34
CA PRO A 230 -6.49 13.33 -5.58
C PRO A 230 -6.16 11.91 -6.04
N GLY A 231 -6.07 10.95 -5.11
CA GLY A 231 -5.88 9.52 -5.39
C GLY A 231 -7.15 8.81 -5.85
N VAL A 232 -8.29 9.50 -5.94
CA VAL A 232 -9.53 8.92 -6.43
C VAL A 232 -9.77 9.31 -7.90
N SER A 233 -9.90 8.32 -8.80
CA SER A 233 -10.28 8.56 -10.20
C SER A 233 -11.66 9.21 -10.35
N ARG A 234 -11.91 9.83 -11.52
CA ARG A 234 -13.16 10.54 -11.85
C ARG A 234 -14.41 9.69 -11.58
N ARG A 235 -14.38 8.45 -12.08
CA ARG A 235 -15.30 7.36 -11.74
C ARG A 235 -14.42 6.22 -11.25
N HIS A 236 -14.33 6.03 -9.94
CA HIS A 236 -13.36 5.12 -9.34
C HIS A 236 -13.94 3.72 -9.20
N CYS A 237 -15.05 3.61 -8.48
CA CYS A 237 -15.72 2.34 -8.29
C CYS A 237 -17.23 2.54 -8.23
N GLU A 238 -17.96 1.45 -8.44
CA GLU A 238 -19.41 1.40 -8.27
C GLU A 238 -19.79 0.36 -7.23
N ILE A 239 -20.76 0.72 -6.39
CA ILE A 239 -21.43 -0.21 -5.49
C ILE A 239 -22.77 -0.57 -6.13
N ARG A 240 -22.96 -1.86 -6.40
CA ARG A 240 -24.23 -2.43 -6.86
C ARG A 240 -24.94 -3.04 -5.66
N THR A 241 -26.11 -2.51 -5.33
CA THR A 241 -26.94 -3.05 -4.25
C THR A 241 -27.72 -4.26 -4.76
N GLY A 242 -27.74 -5.31 -3.96
CA GLY A 242 -28.35 -6.59 -4.29
C GLY A 242 -28.16 -7.60 -3.17
N SER A 243 -28.53 -8.85 -3.45
CA SER A 243 -28.30 -9.99 -2.56
C SER A 243 -27.42 -11.00 -3.30
N PRO A 244 -26.08 -10.88 -3.22
CA PRO A 244 -25.33 -9.99 -2.34
C PRO A 244 -24.99 -8.62 -2.97
N SER A 245 -24.66 -7.63 -2.13
CA SER A 245 -24.16 -6.33 -2.60
C SER A 245 -22.70 -6.48 -3.01
N THR A 246 -22.27 -5.77 -4.05
CA THR A 246 -20.91 -5.88 -4.59
C THR A 246 -20.32 -4.52 -4.90
N VAL A 247 -19.00 -4.39 -4.76
CA VAL A 247 -18.23 -3.27 -5.28
C VAL A 247 -17.45 -3.72 -6.51
N GLN A 248 -17.36 -2.85 -7.51
CA GLN A 248 -16.59 -3.08 -8.73
C GLN A 248 -15.76 -1.84 -9.06
N ASP A 249 -14.50 -2.07 -9.37
CA ASP A 249 -13.60 -1.05 -9.90
C ASP A 249 -13.98 -0.69 -11.35
N LEU A 250 -13.95 0.61 -11.67
CA LEU A 250 -14.33 1.14 -12.99
C LEU A 250 -13.11 1.49 -13.86
N GLY A 251 -12.00 0.76 -13.67
CA GLY A 251 -10.72 1.11 -14.27
C GLY A 251 -10.11 2.30 -13.54
N SER A 252 -10.19 2.31 -12.21
CA SER A 252 -9.52 3.34 -11.43
C SER A 252 -8.01 3.17 -11.51
N THR A 253 -7.31 4.27 -11.32
CA THR A 253 -5.84 4.30 -11.45
C THR A 253 -5.16 3.57 -10.30
N ASN A 254 -5.75 3.61 -9.10
CA ASN A 254 -5.17 3.02 -7.90
C ASN A 254 -5.79 1.67 -7.51
N GLY A 255 -6.85 1.26 -8.22
CA GLY A 255 -7.70 0.13 -7.86
C GLY A 255 -8.42 0.33 -6.51
N ILE A 256 -9.17 -0.69 -6.11
CA ILE A 256 -9.87 -0.71 -4.82
C ILE A 256 -9.26 -1.74 -3.87
N VAL A 257 -9.20 -1.40 -2.58
CA VAL A 257 -8.87 -2.35 -1.51
C VAL A 257 -10.12 -2.62 -0.71
N VAL A 258 -10.50 -3.89 -0.57
CA VAL A 258 -11.68 -4.30 0.19
C VAL A 258 -11.24 -5.24 1.31
N ASP A 259 -11.53 -4.88 2.55
CA ASP A 259 -11.15 -5.64 3.75
C ASP A 259 -9.64 -6.00 3.80
N GLY A 260 -8.80 -5.08 3.29
CA GLY A 260 -7.34 -5.22 3.24
C GLY A 260 -6.80 -5.96 2.02
N GLN A 261 -7.65 -6.40 1.09
CA GLN A 261 -7.24 -7.08 -0.14
C GLN A 261 -7.48 -6.20 -1.37
N HIS A 262 -6.44 -6.01 -2.19
CA HIS A 262 -6.56 -5.28 -3.46
C HIS A 262 -7.29 -6.15 -4.49
N THR A 263 -8.35 -5.62 -5.09
CA THR A 263 -9.24 -6.38 -5.96
C THR A 263 -9.93 -5.47 -6.98
N THR A 264 -10.45 -6.03 -8.06
CA THR A 264 -11.30 -5.31 -9.02
C THR A 264 -12.78 -5.52 -8.76
N ARG A 265 -13.14 -6.55 -7.99
CA ARG A 265 -14.52 -6.84 -7.60
C ARG A 265 -14.56 -7.59 -6.28
N ALA A 266 -15.44 -7.16 -5.37
CA ALA A 266 -15.66 -7.85 -4.10
C ALA A 266 -17.13 -7.84 -3.70
N THR A 267 -17.48 -8.82 -2.87
CA THR A 267 -18.79 -8.87 -2.21
C THR A 267 -18.71 -8.07 -0.92
N LEU A 268 -19.68 -7.18 -0.71
CA LEU A 268 -19.78 -6.34 0.48
C LEU A 268 -20.71 -6.95 1.52
N ARG A 269 -20.31 -6.81 2.79
CA ARG A 269 -21.10 -7.15 3.98
C ARG A 269 -21.19 -5.94 4.89
N ASP A 270 -22.09 -5.99 5.86
CA ASP A 270 -22.14 -4.93 6.88
C ASP A 270 -20.77 -4.79 7.56
N GLY A 271 -20.23 -3.58 7.57
CA GLY A 271 -18.90 -3.27 8.11
C GLY A 271 -17.75 -3.44 7.12
N SER A 272 -17.98 -3.89 5.88
CA SER A 272 -16.90 -4.00 4.88
C SER A 272 -16.21 -2.66 4.66
N ARG A 273 -14.88 -2.68 4.71
CA ARG A 273 -14.03 -1.49 4.53
C ARG A 273 -13.51 -1.44 3.10
N ILE A 274 -13.86 -0.39 2.38
CA ILE A 274 -13.43 -0.12 1.01
C ILE A 274 -12.47 1.07 1.05
N VAL A 275 -11.27 0.93 0.51
CA VAL A 275 -10.30 2.02 0.38
C VAL A 275 -10.14 2.35 -1.10
N VAL A 276 -10.30 3.64 -1.42
CA VAL A 276 -10.14 4.21 -2.76
C VAL A 276 -9.24 5.43 -2.67
N GLY A 277 -8.14 5.45 -3.42
CA GLY A 277 -7.11 6.48 -3.22
C GLY A 277 -6.64 6.49 -1.77
N ASN A 278 -6.76 7.65 -1.10
CA ASN A 278 -6.47 7.77 0.35
C ASN A 278 -7.74 7.76 1.22
N THR A 279 -8.91 7.57 0.64
CA THR A 279 -10.20 7.65 1.34
C THR A 279 -10.64 6.26 1.80
N THR A 280 -10.95 6.12 3.09
CA THR A 280 -11.60 4.93 3.64
C THR A 280 -13.12 5.13 3.67
N ILE A 281 -13.83 4.12 3.16
CA ILE A 281 -15.29 4.06 3.08
C ILE A 281 -15.73 2.81 3.85
N ILE A 282 -16.72 2.95 4.75
CA ILE A 282 -17.31 1.80 5.43
C ILE A 282 -18.70 1.56 4.86
N TYR A 283 -18.94 0.36 4.34
CA TYR A 283 -20.26 -0.06 3.90
C TYR A 283 -21.08 -0.57 5.09
N ARG A 284 -22.32 -0.11 5.19
CA ARG A 284 -23.24 -0.51 6.25
C ARG A 284 -24.57 -0.94 5.63
N GLN A 285 -25.14 -1.99 6.20
CA GLN A 285 -26.48 -2.45 5.85
C GLN A 285 -27.23 -2.88 7.11
N ALA A 286 -28.51 -2.52 7.20
CA ALA A 286 -29.40 -2.96 8.25
C ALA A 286 -30.69 -3.49 7.62
N GLU A 287 -31.11 -4.69 8.02
CA GLU A 287 -32.47 -5.14 7.75
C GLU A 287 -33.43 -4.30 8.59
N GLY A 288 -34.50 -3.83 7.95
CA GLY A 288 -35.58 -3.07 8.57
C GLY A 288 -36.70 -3.97 9.04
#